data_AF-A0A353D1A0-F1
#
_entry.id   AF-A0A353D1A0-F1
#
_cell.length_a   1.000
_cell.length_b   1.000
_cell.length_c   1.000
_cell.angle_alpha   90.00
_cell.angle_beta   90.00
_cell.angle_gamma   90.00
#
_symmetry.space_group_name_H-M   'P 1'
#
loop_
_entity.id
_entity.type
_entity.pdbx_description
1 polymer ?
#
loop_
_entity_poly.entity_id
_entity_poly.type
_entity_poly.pdbx_seq_one_letter_code
_entity_poly.pdbx_strand_id
1 'polypeptide(L)'
;MFVRVKHLPGTCEFTLVDADLNSETPQVVTMLDLGTVEEAQLDSWQAWYCIAENLVCAELDIEIKRNAARDLSQWLPPISRELLIESRRNDLQGLAELGSVVARNQLDEPVVLNENDPLTVIADWLNH
;
A
#
# COMPACT_ATOMS: atom_id res chain seq x y z
N MET A 1 2.36 -11.95 -14.48
CA MET A 1 2.70 -11.50 -13.11
C MET A 1 1.45 -11.35 -12.23
N PHE A 2 1.49 -11.85 -10.99
CA PHE A 2 0.40 -11.77 -9.99
C PHE A 2 0.98 -11.71 -8.57
N VAL A 3 0.19 -11.29 -7.59
CA VAL A 3 0.60 -11.26 -6.17
C VAL A 3 0.34 -12.61 -5.52
N ARG A 4 1.39 -13.20 -4.93
CA ARG A 4 1.32 -14.38 -4.09
C ARG A 4 1.37 -13.96 -2.63
N VAL A 5 0.38 -14.39 -1.85
CA VAL A 5 0.37 -14.26 -0.39
C VAL A 5 0.67 -15.61 0.24
N LYS A 6 1.68 -15.66 1.10
CA LYS A 6 2.06 -16.88 1.83
C LYS A 6 1.85 -16.66 3.31
N HIS A 7 0.97 -17.49 3.90
CA HIS A 7 0.71 -17.49 5.33
C HIS A 7 1.80 -18.25 6.07
N LEU A 8 2.43 -17.58 7.02
CA LEU A 8 3.39 -18.11 7.98
C LEU A 8 2.80 -17.96 9.38
N PRO A 9 3.31 -18.68 10.40
CA PRO A 9 2.84 -18.51 11.77
C PRO A 9 2.90 -17.04 12.22
N GLY A 10 1.73 -16.38 12.33
CA GLY A 10 1.56 -15.00 12.77
C GLY A 10 1.88 -13.91 11.74
N THR A 11 2.24 -14.25 10.50
CA THR A 11 2.63 -13.27 9.47
C THR A 11 2.19 -13.70 8.06
N CYS A 12 2.04 -12.73 7.16
CA CYS A 12 1.80 -12.94 5.74
C CYS A 12 2.93 -12.31 4.92
N GLU A 13 3.57 -13.12 4.07
CA GLU A 13 4.57 -12.66 3.10
C GLU A 13 3.87 -12.33 1.76
N PHE A 14 4.09 -11.12 1.25
CA PHE A 14 3.57 -10.67 -0.05
C PHE A 14 4.69 -10.67 -1.07
N THR A 15 4.53 -11.44 -2.15
CA THR A 15 5.52 -11.50 -3.23
C THR A 15 4.84 -11.26 -4.57
N LEU A 16 5.41 -10.39 -5.40
CA LEU A 16 5.00 -10.29 -6.80
C LEU A 16 5.75 -11.36 -7.59
N VAL A 17 4.99 -12.26 -8.23
CA VAL A 17 5.53 -13.43 -8.93
C VAL A 17 5.23 -13.29 -10.41
N ASP A 18 6.26 -13.40 -11.25
CA ASP A 18 6.08 -13.66 -12.67
C ASP A 18 6.36 -15.12 -12.96
N ALA A 19 5.42 -15.78 -13.63
CA ALA A 19 5.51 -17.19 -13.94
C ALA A 19 5.24 -17.40 -15.42
N ASP A 20 6.11 -18.17 -16.09
CA ASP A 20 5.86 -18.62 -17.44
C ASP A 20 4.95 -19.85 -17.40
N LEU A 21 3.65 -19.59 -17.45
CA LEU A 21 2.61 -20.62 -17.44
C LEU A 21 2.52 -21.40 -18.77
N ASN A 22 3.20 -20.93 -19.83
CA ASN A 22 3.18 -21.59 -21.14
C ASN A 22 4.34 -22.59 -21.31
N SER A 23 5.27 -22.65 -20.36
CA SER A 23 6.35 -23.62 -20.36
C SER A 23 5.84 -25.03 -19.98
N GLU A 24 6.51 -26.09 -20.49
CA GLU A 24 6.16 -27.49 -20.17
C GLU A 24 6.23 -27.80 -18.66
N THR A 25 7.01 -27.01 -17.92
CA THR A 25 7.07 -27.02 -16.45
C THR A 25 6.93 -25.58 -15.98
N PRO A 26 5.79 -25.15 -15.42
CA PRO A 26 5.62 -23.75 -14.98
C PRO A 26 6.79 -23.29 -14.11
N GLN A 27 7.53 -22.30 -14.57
CA GLN A 27 8.68 -21.75 -13.85
C GLN A 27 8.41 -20.34 -13.37
N VAL A 28 8.90 -20.03 -12.17
CA VAL A 28 8.92 -18.66 -11.66
C VAL A 28 10.09 -17.94 -12.30
N VAL A 29 9.78 -16.90 -13.06
CA VAL A 29 10.74 -16.08 -13.83
C VAL A 29 11.27 -14.94 -12.98
N THR A 30 10.43 -14.34 -12.12
CA THR A 30 10.84 -13.24 -11.24
C THR A 30 10.04 -13.28 -9.95
N MET A 31 10.70 -12.96 -8.84
CA MET A 31 10.08 -12.73 -7.54
C MET A 31 10.57 -11.39 -7.00
N LEU A 32 9.64 -10.48 -6.76
CA LEU A 32 9.87 -9.27 -5.99
C LEU A 32 9.20 -9.43 -4.63
N ASP A 33 10.00 -9.41 -3.57
CA ASP A 33 9.47 -9.34 -2.21
C ASP A 33 8.87 -7.95 -1.98
N LEU A 34 7.58 -7.91 -1.66
CA LEU A 34 6.87 -6.67 -1.36
C LEU A 34 6.88 -6.37 0.13
N GLY A 35 7.10 -7.37 0.99
CA GLY A 35 7.14 -7.20 2.43
C GLY A 35 6.38 -8.29 3.19
N THR A 36 6.60 -8.29 4.50
CA THR A 36 5.92 -9.18 5.45
C THR A 36 5.08 -8.34 6.40
N VAL A 37 3.84 -8.75 6.61
CA VAL A 37 2.87 -8.07 7.49
C VAL A 37 2.46 -9.04 8.59
N GLU A 38 2.38 -8.58 9.84
CA GLU A 38 1.80 -9.37 10.92
C GLU A 38 0.31 -9.64 10.64
N GLU A 39 -0.16 -10.87 10.87
CA GLU A 39 -1.57 -11.21 10.60
C GLU A 39 -2.54 -10.29 11.36
N ALA A 40 -2.16 -9.86 12.57
CA ALA A 40 -2.94 -8.93 13.37
C ALA A 40 -3.04 -7.51 12.79
N GLN A 41 -2.17 -7.16 11.82
CA GLN A 41 -2.11 -5.84 11.18
C GLN A 41 -2.60 -5.87 9.72
N LEU A 42 -3.06 -7.02 9.20
CA LEU A 42 -3.52 -7.11 7.81
C LEU A 42 -4.66 -6.15 7.49
N ASP A 43 -5.59 -5.96 8.44
CA ASP A 43 -6.72 -5.03 8.30
C ASP A 43 -6.34 -3.57 8.62
N SER A 44 -5.07 -3.30 8.90
CA SER A 44 -4.54 -1.98 9.25
C SER A 44 -3.88 -1.33 8.05
N TRP A 45 -3.88 0.00 8.04
CA TRP A 45 -3.16 0.82 7.07
C TRP A 45 -1.64 0.59 7.12
N GLN A 46 -1.15 0.08 8.26
CA GLN A 46 0.23 -0.36 8.44
C GLN A 46 0.64 -1.42 7.42
N ALA A 47 -0.27 -2.31 7.01
CA ALA A 47 0.01 -3.30 5.99
C ALA A 47 0.38 -2.67 4.64
N TRP A 48 -0.31 -1.59 4.27
CA TRP A 48 0.01 -0.85 3.05
C TRP A 48 1.37 -0.16 3.14
N TYR A 49 1.73 0.44 4.28
CA TYR A 49 3.05 1.07 4.44
C TYR A 49 4.20 0.08 4.23
N CYS A 50 4.05 -1.17 4.69
CA CYS A 50 5.04 -2.22 4.48
C CYS A 50 5.24 -2.61 3.02
N ILE A 51 4.20 -2.44 2.19
CA ILE A 51 4.14 -2.97 0.82
C ILE A 51 4.33 -1.87 -0.23
N ALA A 52 3.80 -0.67 0.03
CA ALA A 52 3.65 0.38 -0.95
C ALA A 52 4.98 0.91 -1.47
N GLU A 53 5.95 1.13 -0.57
CA GLU A 53 7.27 1.62 -0.96
C GLU A 53 7.97 0.65 -1.91
N ASN A 54 7.98 -0.64 -1.58
CA ASN A 54 8.60 -1.67 -2.42
C ASN A 54 7.94 -1.76 -3.80
N LEU A 55 6.61 -1.68 -3.88
CA LEU A 55 5.90 -1.70 -5.15
C LEU A 55 6.17 -0.44 -5.99
N VAL A 56 6.15 0.75 -5.37
CA VAL A 56 6.38 2.03 -6.06
C VAL A 56 7.82 2.12 -6.57
N CYS A 57 8.80 1.70 -5.77
CA CYS A 57 10.22 1.72 -6.12
C CYS A 57 10.66 0.59 -7.06
N ALA A 58 9.84 -0.44 -7.26
CA ALA A 58 10.18 -1.55 -8.15
C ALA A 58 10.53 -1.06 -9.57
N GLU A 59 11.56 -1.63 -10.19
CA GLU A 59 11.90 -1.38 -11.61
C GLU A 59 10.96 -2.19 -12.53
N LEU A 60 9.68 -1.82 -12.51
CA LEU A 60 8.60 -2.44 -13.27
C LEU A 60 7.82 -1.39 -14.06
N ASP A 61 7.22 -1.81 -15.18
CA ASP A 61 6.30 -0.98 -15.93
C ASP A 61 5.10 -0.55 -15.07
N ILE A 62 4.61 0.66 -15.32
CA ILE A 62 3.52 1.25 -14.54
C ILE A 62 2.24 0.41 -14.58
N GLU A 63 1.96 -0.24 -15.71
CA GLU A 63 0.79 -1.11 -15.85
C GLU A 63 0.89 -2.36 -14.97
N ILE A 64 2.10 -2.93 -14.85
CA ILE A 64 2.37 -4.07 -13.95
C ILE A 64 2.15 -3.62 -12.50
N LYS A 65 2.67 -2.46 -12.10
CA LYS A 65 2.49 -1.93 -10.74
C LYS A 65 1.02 -1.69 -10.41
N ARG A 66 0.25 -1.12 -11.33
CA ARG A 66 -1.20 -0.91 -11.17
C ARG A 66 -1.96 -2.23 -11.01
N ASN A 67 -1.64 -3.22 -11.82
CA ASN A 67 -2.26 -4.54 -11.70
C ASN A 67 -1.89 -5.22 -10.38
N ALA A 68 -0.62 -5.13 -9.95
CA ALA A 68 -0.19 -5.63 -8.65
C ALA A 68 -0.90 -4.92 -7.48
N ALA A 69 -1.09 -3.59 -7.55
CA ALA A 69 -1.85 -2.85 -6.56
C ALA A 69 -3.32 -3.32 -6.49
N ARG A 70 -3.96 -3.58 -7.64
CA ARG A 70 -5.32 -4.14 -7.69
C ARG A 70 -5.39 -5.54 -7.10
N ASP A 71 -4.40 -6.40 -7.37
CA ASP A 71 -4.33 -7.73 -6.75
C ASP A 71 -4.15 -7.63 -5.23
N LEU A 72 -3.27 -6.74 -4.75
CA LEU A 72 -3.07 -6.47 -3.32
C LEU A 72 -4.33 -5.95 -2.64
N SER A 73 -5.15 -5.15 -3.34
CA SER A 73 -6.41 -4.61 -2.79
C SER A 73 -7.45 -5.68 -2.44
N GLN A 74 -7.26 -6.92 -2.90
CA GLN A 74 -8.09 -8.07 -2.52
C GLN A 74 -7.70 -8.64 -1.14
N TRP A 75 -6.51 -8.31 -0.65
CA TRP A 75 -5.94 -8.84 0.59
C TRP A 75 -5.78 -7.78 1.69
N LEU A 76 -5.72 -6.51 1.30
CA LEU A 76 -5.48 -5.38 2.19
C LEU A 76 -6.73 -4.52 2.32
N PRO A 77 -6.86 -3.72 3.39
CA PRO A 77 -7.98 -2.81 3.56
C PRO A 77 -8.09 -1.83 2.38
N PRO A 78 -9.29 -1.34 2.06
CA PRO A 78 -9.48 -0.39 0.99
C PRO A 78 -8.67 0.90 1.27
N ILE A 79 -8.09 1.45 0.20
CA ILE A 79 -7.37 2.71 0.25
C ILE A 79 -7.86 3.63 -0.87
N SER A 80 -8.10 4.90 -0.53
CA SER A 80 -8.48 5.95 -1.47
C SER A 80 -7.91 7.28 -1.01
N ARG A 81 -7.89 8.29 -1.89
CA ARG A 81 -7.46 9.65 -1.52
C ARG A 81 -8.32 10.22 -0.41
N GLU A 82 -9.63 9.99 -0.45
CA GLU A 82 -10.59 10.47 0.54
C GLU A 82 -10.27 9.91 1.92
N LEU A 83 -10.00 8.60 1.99
CA LEU A 83 -9.64 7.95 3.25
C LEU A 83 -8.27 8.44 3.78
N LEU A 84 -7.28 8.65 2.89
CA LEU A 84 -5.97 9.20 3.26
C LEU A 84 -6.10 10.62 3.83
N ILE A 85 -6.95 11.44 3.21
CA ILE A 85 -7.26 12.80 3.67
C ILE A 85 -7.93 12.76 5.04
N GLU A 86 -8.91 11.87 5.23
CA GLU A 86 -9.61 11.69 6.51
C GLU A 86 -8.66 11.24 7.62
N SER A 87 -7.83 10.23 7.35
CA SER A 87 -6.81 9.75 8.30
C SER A 87 -5.88 10.88 8.73
N ARG A 88 -5.34 11.63 7.76
CA ARG A 88 -4.43 12.75 8.06
C ARG A 88 -5.12 13.86 8.85
N ARG A 89 -6.39 14.13 8.58
CA ARG A 89 -7.17 15.09 9.38
C ARG A 89 -7.32 14.61 10.82
N ASN A 90 -7.63 13.34 11.04
CA ASN A 90 -7.78 12.76 12.37
C ASN A 90 -6.45 12.81 13.15
N ASP A 91 -5.32 12.54 12.50
CA ASP A 91 -3.99 12.67 13.10
C ASP A 91 -3.70 14.12 13.53
N LEU A 92 -4.00 15.10 12.66
CA LEU A 92 -3.86 16.52 12.98
C LEU A 92 -4.77 16.93 14.14
N GLN A 93 -6.00 16.42 14.18
CA GLN A 93 -6.94 16.67 15.28
C GLN A 93 -6.40 16.15 16.61
N GLY A 94 -5.93 14.89 16.64
CA GLY A 94 -5.33 14.32 17.85
C GLY A 94 -4.11 15.12 18.32
N LEU A 95 -3.24 15.55 17.41
CA LEU A 95 -2.09 16.40 17.75
C LEU A 95 -2.52 17.78 18.28
N ALA A 96 -3.57 18.38 17.72
CA ALA A 96 -4.10 19.67 18.16
C ALA A 96 -4.74 19.58 19.56
N GLU A 97 -5.37 18.45 19.89
CA GLU A 97 -5.91 18.13 21.22
C GLU A 97 -4.78 17.95 22.25
N LEU A 98 -3.65 17.39 21.85
CA LEU A 98 -2.42 17.31 22.66
C LEU A 98 -1.67 18.64 22.81
N GLY A 99 -2.18 19.73 22.22
CA GLY A 99 -1.64 21.08 22.38
C GLY A 99 -0.71 21.56 21.26
N SER A 100 -0.60 20.82 20.14
CA SER A 100 0.18 21.27 18.98
C SER A 100 -0.49 22.45 18.27
N VAL A 101 0.12 23.64 18.41
CA VAL A 101 -0.33 24.86 17.71
C VAL A 101 -0.19 24.72 16.19
N VAL A 102 0.88 24.04 15.73
CA VAL A 102 1.11 23.79 14.29
C VAL A 102 -0.01 22.94 13.70
N ALA A 103 -0.38 21.84 14.37
CA ALA A 103 -1.46 20.99 13.92
C ALA A 103 -2.81 21.71 13.90
N ARG A 104 -3.07 22.56 14.92
CA ARG A 104 -4.28 23.37 14.97
C ARG A 104 -4.39 24.33 13.80
N ASN A 105 -3.32 25.05 13.46
CA ASN A 105 -3.31 25.95 12.31
C ASN A 105 -3.50 25.18 10.98
N GLN A 106 -2.96 23.96 10.87
CA GLN A 106 -3.13 23.14 9.67
C GLN A 106 -4.56 22.59 9.50
N LEU A 107 -5.34 22.48 10.58
CA LEU A 107 -6.76 22.08 10.49
C LEU A 107 -7.65 23.16 9.87
N ASP A 108 -7.21 24.43 9.89
CA ASP A 108 -7.93 25.54 9.27
C ASP A 108 -7.75 25.58 7.73
N GLU A 109 -6.84 24.77 7.19
CA GLU A 109 -6.56 24.65 5.76
C GLU A 109 -7.08 23.32 5.17
N PRO A 110 -7.33 23.26 3.86
CA PRO A 110 -7.59 21.99 3.19
C PRO A 110 -6.41 21.02 3.36
N VAL A 111 -6.70 19.78 3.75
CA VAL A 111 -5.67 18.73 3.85
C VAL A 111 -5.20 18.36 2.45
N VAL A 112 -3.89 18.50 2.21
CA VAL A 112 -3.24 18.17 0.94
C VAL A 112 -2.35 16.94 1.12
N LEU A 113 -2.55 15.91 0.31
CA LEU A 113 -1.69 14.72 0.28
C LEU A 113 -0.37 15.02 -0.46
N ASN A 114 0.68 14.27 -0.13
CA ASN A 114 1.95 14.37 -0.83
C ASN A 114 1.90 13.43 -2.04
N GLU A 115 2.01 13.96 -3.26
CA GLU A 115 1.93 13.14 -4.48
C GLU A 115 3.11 12.18 -4.66
N ASN A 116 4.19 12.33 -3.88
CA ASN A 116 5.31 11.39 -3.85
C ASN A 116 5.20 10.35 -2.73
N ASP A 117 4.19 10.44 -1.87
CA ASP A 117 3.95 9.45 -0.83
C ASP A 117 3.43 8.14 -1.47
N PRO A 118 4.05 6.98 -1.16
CA PRO A 118 3.68 5.72 -1.79
C PRO A 118 2.20 5.34 -1.63
N LEU A 119 1.57 5.67 -0.51
CA LEU A 119 0.14 5.39 -0.30
C LEU A 119 -0.73 6.27 -1.20
N THR A 120 -0.38 7.54 -1.33
CA THR A 120 -1.06 8.48 -2.23
C THR A 120 -0.96 8.00 -3.69
N VAL A 121 0.24 7.57 -4.11
CA VAL A 121 0.46 7.01 -5.45
C VAL A 121 -0.38 5.76 -5.71
N ILE A 122 -0.45 4.84 -4.74
CA ILE A 122 -1.25 3.62 -4.87
C ILE A 122 -2.75 3.93 -4.88
N ALA A 123 -3.21 4.86 -4.05
CA ALA A 123 -4.61 5.29 -4.05
C ALA A 123 -5.01 5.85 -5.43
N ASP A 124 -4.13 6.61 -6.07
CA ASP A 124 -4.35 7.11 -7.43
C ASP A 124 -4.40 5.98 -8.46
N TRP A 125 -3.57 4.96 -8.32
CA TRP A 125 -3.60 3.79 -9.20
C TRP A 125 -4.88 2.97 -9.08
N LEU A 126 -5.46 2.87 -7.88
CA LEU A 126 -6.68 2.10 -7.64
C LEU A 126 -7.95 2.84 -8.09
N ASN A 127 -7.89 4.17 -8.21
CA ASN A 127 -8.98 5.01 -8.70
C ASN A 127 -9.10 5.06 -10.25
N HIS A 128 -8.16 4.46 -10.98
CA HIS A 128 -8.05 4.50 -12.45
C HIS A 128 -7.97 3.09 -13.08
#